data_AF-A0A952PBQ1-F1
#
_entry.id   AF-A0A952PBQ1-F1
#
_cell.length_a   1.000
_cell.length_b   1.000
_cell.length_c   1.000
_cell.angle_alpha   90.00
_cell.angle_beta   90.00
_cell.angle_gamma   90.00
#
_symmetry.space_group_name_H-M   'P 1'
#
loop_
_entity.id
_entity.type
_entity.pdbx_description
1 polymer ?
#
loop_
_entity_poly.entity_id
_entity_poly.type
_entity_poly.pdbx_seq_one_letter_code
_entity_poly.pdbx_strand_id
1 'polypeptide(L)'
;MKSLFIAVLFLFILVGCGESGTKPNNSNNVILPLAVGNSWQFVYYSTHDLYNDTIKHDRFKTNYVTETITLEGETWYNFASDGKNTDLIFTNRSDGLYGIFKNRDDHAEIPYHLDSARLGYKYPVILHESYPNDTNGLYIASTNIKIKTDAGTFNCIKYVPSNYKNVEHYGTYMCPGIGFIRAVGITHIQQTESGPDTTWTVQELVSYTIH
;
A
#
# COMPACT_ATOMS: atom_id res chain seq x y z
N MET A 1 21.24 -24.21 -53.01
CA MET A 1 21.21 -22.95 -52.23
C MET A 1 19.77 -22.48 -51.95
N LYS A 2 18.89 -23.34 -51.44
CA LYS A 2 17.53 -22.96 -50.99
C LYS A 2 17.25 -23.34 -49.53
N SER A 3 18.11 -24.18 -48.94
CA SER A 3 17.93 -24.70 -47.58
C SER A 3 18.63 -23.88 -46.48
N LEU A 4 19.43 -22.85 -46.83
CA LEU A 4 20.15 -22.02 -45.87
C LEU A 4 19.36 -20.77 -45.43
N PHE A 5 18.27 -20.43 -46.13
CA PHE A 5 17.47 -19.23 -45.83
C PHE A 5 16.38 -19.46 -44.78
N ILE A 6 16.04 -20.72 -44.49
CA ILE A 6 14.97 -21.08 -43.53
C ILE A 6 15.50 -21.12 -42.07
N ALA A 7 16.80 -21.33 -41.87
CA ALA A 7 17.39 -21.36 -40.53
C ALA A 7 17.53 -19.97 -39.89
N VAL A 8 17.59 -18.89 -40.69
CA VAL A 8 17.71 -17.51 -40.17
C VAL A 8 16.36 -16.93 -39.75
N LEU A 9 15.25 -17.42 -40.30
CA LEU A 9 13.90 -16.93 -39.98
C LEU A 9 13.38 -17.46 -38.62
N PHE A 10 13.93 -18.55 -38.11
CA PHE A 10 13.55 -19.10 -36.79
C PHE A 10 14.26 -18.43 -35.61
N LEU A 11 15.30 -17.63 -35.85
CA LEU A 11 16.08 -16.99 -34.77
C LEU A 11 15.47 -15.66 -34.28
N PHE A 12 14.45 -15.12 -34.95
CA PHE A 12 13.83 -13.83 -34.61
C PHE A 12 12.56 -13.94 -33.75
N ILE A 13 12.09 -15.15 -33.43
CA ILE A 13 10.81 -15.33 -32.70
C ILE A 13 11.00 -15.46 -31.18
N LEU A 14 12.22 -15.34 -30.65
CA LEU A 14 12.50 -15.44 -29.21
C LEU A 14 12.77 -14.10 -28.51
N VAL A 15 12.64 -12.98 -29.21
CA VAL A 15 12.63 -11.64 -28.58
C VAL A 15 11.19 -11.21 -28.30
N GLY A 16 10.37 -12.15 -27.84
CA GLY A 16 9.12 -11.86 -27.15
C GLY A 16 9.49 -11.39 -25.75
N CYS A 17 9.77 -10.09 -25.63
CA CYS A 17 9.90 -9.39 -24.37
C CYS A 17 8.56 -9.48 -23.65
N GLY A 18 8.30 -10.61 -23.00
CA GLY A 18 7.30 -10.67 -21.95
C GLY A 18 7.82 -9.74 -20.87
N GLU A 19 7.06 -8.69 -20.57
CA GLU A 19 7.14 -7.96 -19.30
C GLU A 19 6.94 -8.97 -18.18
N SER A 20 8.00 -9.72 -17.91
CA SER A 20 8.14 -10.54 -16.73
C SER A 20 8.35 -9.51 -15.66
N GLY A 21 7.26 -9.13 -14.99
CA GLY A 21 7.24 -8.18 -13.90
C GLY A 21 8.40 -8.51 -12.98
N THR A 22 9.48 -7.73 -13.11
CA THR A 22 10.71 -7.97 -12.36
C THR A 22 10.31 -7.80 -10.91
N LYS A 23 10.37 -8.89 -10.15
CA LYS A 23 10.21 -8.82 -8.69
C LYS A 23 11.07 -7.66 -8.21
N PRO A 24 10.53 -6.73 -7.40
CA PRO A 24 11.28 -5.57 -6.94
C PRO A 24 12.63 -6.03 -6.38
N ASN A 25 13.72 -5.44 -6.85
CA ASN A 25 15.09 -5.83 -6.52
C ASN A 25 15.50 -5.52 -5.07
N ASN A 26 14.52 -5.23 -4.19
CA ASN A 26 14.71 -5.06 -2.76
C ASN A 26 14.21 -6.33 -2.05
N SER A 27 15.16 -7.13 -1.61
CA SER A 27 15.04 -8.45 -0.98
C SER A 27 14.33 -8.49 0.39
N ASN A 28 13.57 -7.45 0.75
CA ASN A 28 12.81 -7.48 1.99
C ASN A 28 11.54 -8.29 1.75
N ASN A 29 11.45 -9.44 2.42
CA ASN A 29 10.31 -10.36 2.36
C ASN A 29 9.01 -9.79 2.98
N VAL A 30 8.95 -8.49 3.28
CA VAL A 30 7.83 -7.84 3.96
C VAL A 30 7.43 -6.55 3.26
N ILE A 31 6.13 -6.25 3.25
CA ILE A 31 5.60 -5.01 2.67
C ILE A 31 5.78 -3.81 3.61
N LEU A 32 5.67 -4.03 4.93
CA LEU A 32 5.82 -3.02 5.97
C LEU A 32 6.77 -3.55 7.06
N PRO A 33 7.96 -2.95 7.25
CA PRO A 33 8.87 -3.34 8.33
C PRO A 33 8.30 -2.96 9.69
N LEU A 34 8.16 -3.93 10.60
CA LEU A 34 7.48 -3.74 11.89
C LEU A 34 8.43 -3.67 13.11
N ALA A 35 9.72 -3.38 12.93
CA ALA A 35 10.62 -3.27 14.08
C ALA A 35 10.22 -2.07 14.97
N VAL A 36 10.22 -2.27 16.30
CA VAL A 36 9.98 -1.20 17.27
C VAL A 36 11.00 -0.08 17.04
N GLY A 37 10.53 1.18 17.02
CA GLY A 37 11.34 2.35 16.68
C GLY A 37 11.24 2.76 15.21
N ASN A 38 10.74 1.89 14.32
CA ASN A 38 10.45 2.30 12.95
C ASN A 38 9.40 3.42 12.92
N SER A 39 9.55 4.37 12.01
CA SER A 39 8.65 5.52 11.90
C SER A 39 8.50 6.05 10.49
N TRP A 40 7.35 6.68 10.24
CA TRP A 40 7.00 7.31 8.98
C TRP A 40 6.28 8.62 9.24
N GLN A 41 6.81 9.71 8.70
CA GLN A 41 6.17 11.02 8.74
C GLN A 41 5.48 11.29 7.41
N PHE A 42 4.21 11.69 7.50
CA PHE A 42 3.39 12.00 6.35
C PHE A 42 2.90 13.44 6.39
N VAL A 43 2.67 13.99 5.20
CA VAL A 43 1.88 15.20 5.00
C VAL A 43 0.51 14.83 4.44
N TYR A 44 -0.53 15.52 4.90
CA TYR A 44 -1.90 15.39 4.43
C TYR A 44 -2.35 16.69 3.79
N TYR A 45 -3.06 16.60 2.68
CA TYR A 45 -3.70 17.74 2.02
C TYR A 45 -4.94 17.31 1.24
N SER A 46 -5.78 18.29 0.92
CA SER A 46 -6.97 18.09 0.08
C SER A 46 -6.90 18.93 -1.19
N THR A 47 -7.53 18.45 -2.27
CA THR A 47 -7.52 19.10 -3.59
C THR A 47 -8.74 18.70 -4.41
N HIS A 48 -9.23 19.62 -5.25
CA HIS A 48 -10.29 19.37 -6.24
C HIS A 48 -9.71 18.85 -7.56
N ASP A 49 -8.57 19.41 -7.99
CA ASP A 49 -7.76 18.90 -9.09
C ASP A 49 -6.39 18.41 -8.60
N LEU A 50 -6.27 17.08 -8.51
CA LEU A 50 -5.14 16.36 -7.92
C LEU A 50 -3.76 16.83 -8.40
N TYR A 51 -3.66 17.42 -9.58
CA TYR A 51 -2.39 17.85 -10.17
C TYR A 51 -2.28 19.34 -10.46
N ASN A 52 -3.39 20.08 -10.50
CA ASN A 52 -3.38 21.47 -10.94
C ASN A 52 -3.70 22.47 -9.83
N ASP A 53 -4.23 22.02 -8.69
CA ASP A 53 -4.51 22.92 -7.57
C ASP A 53 -3.24 23.36 -6.84
N THR A 54 -3.31 24.54 -6.22
CA THR A 54 -2.32 24.95 -5.23
C THR A 54 -2.51 24.14 -3.95
N ILE A 55 -1.58 23.24 -3.68
CA ILE A 55 -1.60 22.39 -2.49
C ILE A 55 -1.34 23.24 -1.26
N LYS A 56 -2.29 23.26 -0.32
CA LYS A 56 -2.05 23.68 1.05
C LYS A 56 -1.85 22.44 1.90
N HIS A 57 -0.67 22.30 2.48
CA HIS A 57 -0.40 21.22 3.41
C HIS A 57 -1.21 21.45 4.69
N ASP A 58 -2.14 20.56 4.96
CA ASP A 58 -3.09 20.71 6.07
C ASP A 58 -2.44 20.28 7.39
N ARG A 59 -1.68 19.18 7.37
CA ARG A 59 -1.17 18.55 8.59
C ARG A 59 -0.02 17.58 8.35
N PHE A 60 0.97 17.60 9.22
CA PHE A 60 1.93 16.50 9.34
C PHE A 60 1.44 15.51 10.40
N LYS A 61 1.59 14.22 10.15
CA LYS A 61 1.46 13.18 11.18
C LYS A 61 2.64 12.24 11.13
N THR A 62 3.05 11.75 12.30
CA THR A 62 4.08 10.71 12.36
C THR A 62 3.52 9.44 12.96
N ASN A 63 3.69 8.34 12.25
CA ASN A 63 3.34 7.01 12.69
C ASN A 63 4.62 6.28 13.17
N TYR A 64 4.51 5.53 14.27
CA TYR A 64 5.63 4.82 14.89
C TYR A 64 5.20 3.40 15.27
N VAL A 65 6.14 2.46 15.17
CA VAL A 65 5.99 1.17 15.86
C VAL A 65 6.49 1.32 17.29
N THR A 66 5.60 1.13 18.27
CA THR A 66 5.89 1.48 19.67
C THR A 66 6.27 0.29 20.54
N GLU A 67 5.61 -0.85 20.36
CA GLU A 67 5.78 -2.02 21.23
C GLU A 67 5.39 -3.31 20.52
N THR A 68 5.77 -4.43 21.13
CA THR A 68 5.41 -5.78 20.71
C THR A 68 4.38 -6.38 21.66
N ILE A 69 3.43 -7.12 21.11
CA ILE A 69 2.42 -7.89 21.85
C ILE A 69 2.54 -9.34 21.39
N THR A 70 2.49 -10.29 22.33
CA THR A 70 2.48 -11.72 21.99
C THR A 70 1.06 -12.26 22.11
N LEU A 71 0.50 -12.78 21.01
CA LEU A 71 -0.82 -13.40 20.96
C LEU A 71 -0.66 -14.84 20.48
N GLU A 72 -0.96 -15.81 21.34
CA GLU A 72 -0.86 -17.26 21.03
C GLU A 72 0.49 -17.69 20.40
N GLY A 73 1.58 -17.03 20.80
CA GLY A 73 2.93 -17.29 20.29
C GLY A 73 3.30 -16.52 19.00
N GLU A 74 2.38 -15.75 18.43
CA GLU A 74 2.68 -14.79 17.35
C GLU A 74 3.07 -13.42 17.92
N THR A 75 4.08 -12.79 17.32
CA THR A 75 4.45 -11.40 17.63
C THR A 75 3.65 -10.44 16.77
N TRP A 76 2.98 -9.51 17.45
CA TRP A 76 2.24 -8.40 16.88
C TRP A 76 2.86 -7.08 17.31
N TYR A 77 2.62 -6.03 16.53
CA TYR A 77 3.28 -4.75 16.71
C TYR A 77 2.25 -3.64 16.80
N ASN A 78 2.31 -2.86 17.87
CA ASN A 78 1.43 -1.72 18.06
C ASN A 78 1.94 -0.50 17.28
N PHE A 79 1.00 0.30 16.77
CA PHE A 79 1.30 1.57 16.12
C PHE A 79 0.80 2.73 16.97
N ALA A 80 1.56 3.82 16.98
CA ALA A 80 1.08 5.11 17.45
C ALA A 80 1.08 6.12 16.30
N SER A 81 0.16 7.07 16.36
CA SER A 81 0.11 8.24 15.48
C SER A 81 0.13 9.50 16.35
N ASP A 82 1.11 10.38 16.12
CA ASP A 82 1.33 11.60 16.90
C ASP A 82 1.39 11.34 18.43
N GLY A 83 2.09 10.27 18.81
CA GLY A 83 2.27 9.88 20.22
C GLY A 83 1.06 9.22 20.87
N LYS A 84 -0.03 8.98 20.13
CA LYS A 84 -1.20 8.25 20.61
C LYS A 84 -1.25 6.86 20.01
N ASN A 85 -1.35 5.83 20.84
CA ASN A 85 -1.56 4.47 20.37
C ASN A 85 -2.81 4.40 19.50
N THR A 86 -2.69 3.67 18.40
CA THR A 86 -3.81 3.34 17.52
C THR A 86 -4.51 2.11 18.06
N ASP A 87 -5.78 1.95 17.70
CA ASP A 87 -6.56 0.75 18.02
C ASP A 87 -6.25 -0.40 17.05
N LEU A 88 -5.03 -0.47 16.51
CA LEU A 88 -4.66 -1.40 15.44
C LEU A 88 -3.25 -1.92 15.65
N ILE A 89 -3.14 -3.25 15.70
CA ILE A 89 -1.86 -3.95 15.76
C ILE A 89 -1.63 -4.70 14.46
N PHE A 90 -0.36 -4.87 14.07
CA PHE A 90 0.00 -5.52 12.82
C PHE A 90 0.97 -6.68 13.01
N THR A 91 0.97 -7.62 12.08
CA THR A 91 2.03 -8.62 11.94
C THR A 91 2.26 -8.95 10.47
N ASN A 92 3.48 -9.34 10.10
CA ASN A 92 3.77 -9.88 8.77
C ASN A 92 3.68 -11.39 8.81
N ARG A 93 2.91 -11.97 7.89
CA ARG A 93 2.87 -13.41 7.60
C ARG A 93 3.43 -13.65 6.20
N SER A 94 3.54 -14.92 5.81
CA SER A 94 4.13 -15.32 4.53
C SER A 94 3.39 -14.80 3.30
N ASP A 95 2.11 -14.44 3.44
CA ASP A 95 1.23 -13.95 2.39
C ASP A 95 0.84 -12.47 2.54
N GLY A 96 1.32 -11.77 3.57
CA GLY A 96 1.20 -10.32 3.65
C GLY A 96 1.12 -9.74 5.05
N LEU A 97 0.66 -8.49 5.11
CA LEU A 97 0.48 -7.72 6.34
C LEU A 97 -0.94 -7.93 6.88
N TYR A 98 -1.01 -8.45 8.10
CA TYR A 98 -2.24 -8.64 8.84
C TYR A 98 -2.45 -7.53 9.86
N GLY A 99 -3.71 -7.21 10.13
CA GLY A 99 -4.11 -6.28 11.18
C GLY A 99 -5.19 -6.86 12.09
N ILE A 100 -5.17 -6.47 13.36
CA ILE A 100 -6.26 -6.71 14.33
C ILE A 100 -6.66 -5.37 14.93
N PHE A 101 -7.95 -5.04 14.86
CA PHE A 101 -8.51 -3.89 15.58
C PHE A 101 -8.76 -4.24 17.04
N LYS A 102 -8.48 -3.29 17.93
CA LYS A 102 -8.83 -3.37 19.35
C LYS A 102 -10.35 -3.46 19.49
N ASN A 103 -10.84 -4.47 20.21
CA ASN A 103 -12.23 -4.53 20.60
C ASN A 103 -12.48 -3.53 21.74
N ARG A 104 -13.31 -2.51 21.49
CA ARG A 104 -13.58 -1.44 22.48
C ARG A 104 -14.60 -1.84 23.54
N ASP A 105 -15.43 -2.82 23.23
CA ASP A 105 -16.46 -3.31 24.16
C ASP A 105 -15.90 -4.41 25.08
N ASP A 106 -14.70 -4.89 24.78
CA ASP A 106 -14.01 -5.87 25.60
C ASP A 106 -13.20 -5.18 26.70
N HIS A 107 -13.57 -5.46 27.95
CA HIS A 107 -12.86 -5.00 29.14
C HIS A 107 -11.71 -5.93 29.55
N ALA A 108 -11.38 -6.94 28.74
CA ALA A 108 -10.23 -7.80 28.96
C ALA A 108 -8.91 -7.01 28.99
N GLU A 109 -7.92 -7.58 29.69
CA GLU A 109 -6.56 -7.04 29.78
C GLU A 109 -5.88 -6.96 28.41
N ILE A 110 -6.17 -7.92 27.53
CA ILE A 110 -5.73 -7.94 26.13
C ILE A 110 -6.98 -7.88 25.23
N PRO A 111 -7.32 -6.69 24.70
CA PRO A 111 -8.54 -6.48 23.92
C PRO A 111 -8.38 -6.86 22.44
N TYR A 112 -7.51 -7.82 22.15
CA TYR A 112 -7.19 -8.27 20.80
C TYR A 112 -7.43 -9.78 20.68
N HIS A 113 -8.21 -10.17 19.68
CA HIS A 113 -8.55 -11.58 19.45
C HIS A 113 -7.93 -12.05 18.14
N LEU A 114 -7.16 -13.14 18.16
CA LEU A 114 -6.39 -13.59 17.00
C LEU A 114 -7.27 -14.03 15.82
N ASP A 115 -8.46 -14.56 16.10
CA ASP A 115 -9.49 -14.92 15.11
C ASP A 115 -10.06 -13.70 14.34
N SER A 116 -9.90 -12.50 14.89
CA SER A 116 -10.25 -11.25 14.26
C SER A 116 -9.16 -10.72 13.30
N ALA A 117 -8.02 -11.40 13.18
CA ALA A 117 -6.96 -11.03 12.24
C ALA A 117 -7.48 -10.99 10.80
N ARG A 118 -7.15 -9.93 10.07
CA ARG A 118 -7.50 -9.76 8.65
C ARG A 118 -6.26 -9.44 7.84
N LEU A 119 -6.14 -10.07 6.66
CA LEU A 119 -5.14 -9.70 5.67
C LEU A 119 -5.47 -8.32 5.12
N GLY A 120 -4.67 -7.32 5.48
CA GLY A 120 -4.80 -5.95 4.96
C GLY A 120 -4.10 -5.80 3.63
N TYR A 121 -2.81 -6.14 3.55
CA TYR A 121 -2.01 -5.96 2.34
C TYR A 121 -1.29 -7.24 1.96
N LYS A 122 -1.71 -7.88 0.86
CA LYS A 122 -1.08 -9.10 0.34
C LYS A 122 0.33 -8.79 -0.16
N TYR A 123 1.28 -9.67 0.14
CA TYR A 123 2.63 -9.64 -0.40
C TYR A 123 3.30 -11.02 -0.25
N PRO A 124 3.91 -11.59 -1.30
CA PRO A 124 4.05 -11.06 -2.66
C PRO A 124 2.70 -10.98 -3.40
N VAL A 125 2.64 -10.12 -4.43
CA VAL A 125 1.41 -9.83 -5.19
C VAL A 125 1.46 -10.36 -6.62
N ILE A 126 0.30 -10.65 -7.17
CA ILE A 126 0.10 -10.93 -8.60
C ILE A 126 -0.64 -9.73 -9.20
N LEU A 127 -0.17 -9.22 -10.35
CA LEU A 127 -0.81 -8.11 -11.04
C LEU A 127 -2.25 -8.48 -11.42
N HIS A 128 -3.19 -7.56 -11.20
CA HIS A 128 -4.63 -7.71 -11.44
C HIS A 128 -5.35 -8.76 -10.56
N GLU A 129 -4.71 -9.22 -9.50
CA GLU A 129 -5.36 -10.07 -8.48
C GLU A 129 -6.27 -9.23 -7.57
N SER A 130 -7.36 -9.85 -7.09
CA SER A 130 -8.22 -9.31 -6.01
C SER A 130 -8.18 -10.21 -4.77
N TYR A 131 -8.14 -9.62 -3.57
CA TYR A 131 -8.21 -10.34 -2.29
C TYR A 131 -8.83 -9.48 -1.16
N PRO A 132 -9.64 -10.09 -0.27
CA PRO A 132 -10.42 -11.29 -0.55
C PRO A 132 -11.22 -11.13 -1.86
N ASN A 133 -11.64 -12.24 -2.46
CA ASN A 133 -12.34 -12.21 -3.75
C ASN A 133 -13.82 -11.82 -3.56
N ASP A 134 -14.03 -10.61 -3.06
CA ASP A 134 -15.34 -9.99 -2.85
C ASP A 134 -15.30 -8.49 -3.20
N THR A 135 -16.45 -7.83 -3.10
CA THR A 135 -16.61 -6.41 -3.45
C THR A 135 -15.87 -5.45 -2.52
N ASN A 136 -15.49 -5.90 -1.33
CA ASN A 136 -14.80 -5.11 -0.31
C ASN A 136 -13.29 -5.41 -0.28
N GLY A 137 -12.82 -6.35 -1.10
CA GLY A 137 -11.42 -6.67 -1.25
C GLY A 137 -10.60 -5.56 -1.91
N LEU A 138 -9.29 -5.79 -1.96
CA LEU A 138 -8.32 -4.97 -2.66
C LEU A 138 -7.92 -5.62 -3.98
N TYR A 139 -7.71 -4.81 -5.00
CA TYR A 139 -7.23 -5.12 -6.33
C TYR A 139 -5.81 -4.60 -6.52
N ILE A 140 -4.92 -5.42 -7.08
CA ILE A 140 -3.55 -5.06 -7.41
C ILE A 140 -3.51 -4.37 -8.77
N ALA A 141 -3.59 -3.04 -8.76
CA ALA A 141 -3.62 -2.24 -9.99
C ALA A 141 -2.23 -2.06 -10.63
N SER A 142 -1.16 -2.13 -9.84
CA SER A 142 0.21 -2.10 -10.33
C SER A 142 1.14 -2.77 -9.33
N THR A 143 2.19 -3.42 -9.82
CA THR A 143 3.24 -4.02 -9.00
C THR A 143 4.55 -3.23 -9.02
N ASN A 144 4.63 -2.19 -9.87
CA ASN A 144 5.84 -1.40 -10.08
C ASN A 144 5.50 0.00 -10.63
N ILE A 145 4.85 0.83 -9.82
CA ILE A 145 4.60 2.24 -10.14
C ILE A 145 5.62 3.14 -9.44
N LYS A 146 6.23 4.07 -10.18
CA LYS A 146 7.20 5.01 -9.62
C LYS A 146 6.46 6.17 -8.95
N ILE A 147 6.65 6.35 -7.64
CA ILE A 147 6.08 7.44 -6.85
C ILE A 147 7.21 8.31 -6.31
N LYS A 148 7.11 9.62 -6.54
CA LYS A 148 8.05 10.63 -6.03
C LYS A 148 7.39 11.41 -4.90
N THR A 149 8.07 11.53 -3.77
CA THR A 149 7.70 12.33 -2.60
C THR A 149 8.93 13.07 -2.07
N ASP A 150 8.80 13.82 -0.98
CA ASP A 150 9.94 14.48 -0.32
C ASP A 150 10.94 13.47 0.27
N ALA A 151 10.48 12.28 0.65
CA ALA A 151 11.33 11.21 1.14
C ALA A 151 12.18 10.53 0.04
N GLY A 152 11.88 10.76 -1.23
CA GLY A 152 12.60 10.18 -2.36
C GLY A 152 11.71 9.67 -3.49
N THR A 153 12.22 8.71 -4.26
CA THR A 153 11.49 8.07 -5.36
C THR A 153 11.47 6.56 -5.15
N PHE A 154 10.28 5.99 -5.19
CA PHE A 154 10.03 4.60 -4.79
C PHE A 154 9.33 3.84 -5.91
N ASN A 155 9.62 2.54 -6.00
CA ASN A 155 8.87 1.61 -6.85
C ASN A 155 7.83 0.92 -5.97
N CYS A 156 6.56 1.26 -6.18
CA CYS A 156 5.46 0.87 -5.32
C CYS A 156 4.54 -0.17 -5.98
N ILE A 157 3.83 -0.90 -5.12
CA ILE A 157 2.63 -1.63 -5.45
C ILE A 157 1.43 -0.71 -5.21
N LYS A 158 0.49 -0.67 -6.14
CA LYS A 158 -0.77 0.09 -6.02
C LYS A 158 -1.91 -0.88 -5.67
N TYR A 159 -2.43 -0.71 -4.45
CA TYR A 159 -3.61 -1.40 -3.95
C TYR A 159 -4.82 -0.48 -4.09
N VAL A 160 -5.92 -0.98 -4.67
CA VAL A 160 -7.15 -0.20 -4.87
C VAL A 160 -8.32 -1.04 -4.40
N PRO A 161 -9.26 -0.53 -3.58
CA PRO A 161 -10.48 -1.27 -3.30
C PRO A 161 -11.20 -1.68 -4.59
N SER A 162 -11.72 -2.90 -4.63
CA SER A 162 -12.28 -3.50 -5.84
C SER A 162 -13.37 -2.64 -6.49
N ASN A 163 -14.16 -1.92 -5.70
CA ASN A 163 -15.21 -1.00 -6.15
C ASN A 163 -14.67 0.32 -6.75
N TYR A 164 -13.40 0.65 -6.53
CA TYR A 164 -12.72 1.85 -7.06
C TYR A 164 -11.64 1.53 -8.09
N LYS A 165 -11.54 0.27 -8.58
CA LYS A 165 -10.46 -0.16 -9.49
C LYS A 165 -10.35 0.65 -10.80
N ASN A 166 -11.45 1.29 -11.24
CA ASN A 166 -11.50 2.12 -12.43
C ASN A 166 -11.24 3.61 -12.15
N VAL A 167 -10.99 3.98 -10.89
CA VAL A 167 -10.68 5.36 -10.51
C VAL A 167 -9.16 5.52 -10.52
N GLU A 168 -8.66 6.21 -11.54
CA GLU A 168 -7.24 6.21 -11.93
C GLU A 168 -6.27 6.52 -10.79
N HIS A 169 -6.59 7.45 -9.90
CA HIS A 169 -5.67 7.90 -8.86
C HIS A 169 -5.96 7.32 -7.48
N TYR A 170 -7.16 6.79 -7.26
CA TYR A 170 -7.58 6.24 -5.97
C TYR A 170 -6.71 5.03 -5.59
N GLY A 171 -6.36 4.95 -4.30
CA GLY A 171 -5.74 3.78 -3.70
C GLY A 171 -4.54 4.10 -2.81
N THR A 172 -3.92 3.02 -2.34
CA THR A 172 -2.76 3.04 -1.46
C THR A 172 -1.53 2.53 -2.22
N TYR A 173 -0.42 3.24 -2.08
CA TYR A 173 0.85 2.96 -2.73
C TYR A 173 1.86 2.55 -1.67
N MET A 174 2.31 1.29 -1.71
CA MET A 174 3.27 0.76 -0.75
C MET A 174 4.55 0.28 -1.43
N CYS A 175 5.71 0.61 -0.87
CA CYS A 175 7.00 0.13 -1.33
C CYS A 175 7.46 -1.03 -0.45
N PRO A 176 7.73 -2.23 -1.01
CA PRO A 176 8.28 -3.35 -0.25
C PRO A 176 9.53 -2.96 0.55
N GLY A 177 9.59 -3.41 1.80
CA GLY A 177 10.67 -3.07 2.72
C GLY A 177 10.65 -1.63 3.26
N ILE A 178 9.67 -0.80 2.89
CA ILE A 178 9.50 0.56 3.44
C ILE A 178 8.10 0.73 4.03
N GLY A 179 7.05 0.27 3.35
CA GLY A 179 5.67 0.45 3.77
C GLY A 179 4.93 1.52 2.97
N PHE A 180 4.09 2.30 3.65
CA PHE A 180 3.23 3.30 3.02
C PHE A 180 4.04 4.47 2.43
N ILE A 181 3.83 4.76 1.14
CA ILE A 181 4.47 5.88 0.43
C ILE A 181 3.46 6.99 0.11
N ARG A 182 2.29 6.61 -0.41
CA ARG A 182 1.21 7.54 -0.75
C ARG A 182 -0.14 6.87 -0.53
N ALA A 183 -1.16 7.64 -0.18
CA ALA A 183 -2.56 7.21 -0.29
C ALA A 183 -3.39 8.35 -0.89
N VAL A 184 -4.33 7.99 -1.75
CA VAL A 184 -5.27 8.94 -2.39
C VAL A 184 -6.68 8.41 -2.20
N GLY A 185 -7.54 9.23 -1.62
CA GLY A 185 -8.95 8.93 -1.37
C GLY A 185 -9.86 10.04 -1.87
N ILE A 186 -11.15 9.72 -2.03
CA ILE A 186 -12.21 10.69 -2.31
C ILE A 186 -12.91 10.99 -0.99
N THR A 187 -13.06 12.27 -0.64
CA THR A 187 -13.81 12.69 0.56
C THR A 187 -15.17 13.29 0.23
N HIS A 188 -15.31 13.90 -0.94
CA HIS A 188 -16.56 14.52 -1.35
C HIS A 188 -16.74 14.45 -2.87
N ILE A 189 -17.98 14.27 -3.31
CA ILE A 189 -18.39 14.41 -4.71
C ILE A 189 -19.62 15.33 -4.72
N GLN A 190 -19.49 16.50 -5.33
CA GLN A 190 -20.57 17.46 -5.52
C GLN A 190 -21.02 17.41 -6.99
N GLN A 191 -22.31 17.17 -7.23
CA GLN A 191 -22.87 17.29 -8.58
C GLN A 191 -23.07 18.77 -8.92
N THR A 192 -22.45 19.23 -10.00
CA THR A 192 -22.60 20.59 -10.53
C THR A 192 -23.17 20.54 -11.94
N GLU A 193 -23.62 21.69 -12.48
CA GLU A 193 -24.09 21.77 -13.87
C GLU A 193 -22.98 21.41 -14.88
N SER A 194 -21.72 21.63 -14.52
CA SER A 194 -20.53 21.24 -15.30
C SER A 194 -20.10 19.78 -15.11
N GLY A 195 -20.77 19.01 -14.26
CA GLY A 195 -20.41 17.64 -13.91
C GLY A 195 -19.98 17.46 -12.45
N PRO A 196 -19.47 16.29 -12.06
CA PRO A 196 -19.06 16.03 -10.69
C PRO A 196 -17.75 16.79 -10.34
N ASP A 197 -17.81 17.61 -9.30
CA ASP A 197 -16.65 18.16 -8.60
C ASP A 197 -16.24 17.20 -7.49
N THR A 198 -14.98 16.76 -7.47
CA THR A 198 -14.49 15.72 -6.57
C THR A 198 -13.39 16.27 -5.69
N THR A 199 -13.58 16.23 -4.37
CA THR A 199 -12.52 16.51 -3.41
C THR A 199 -11.76 15.24 -3.09
N TRP A 200 -10.45 15.30 -3.28
CA TRP A 200 -9.49 14.27 -2.97
C TRP A 200 -8.77 14.58 -1.67
N THR A 201 -8.45 13.54 -0.90
CA THR A 201 -7.43 13.63 0.15
C THR A 201 -6.20 12.84 -0.28
N VAL A 202 -5.05 13.43 -0.01
CA VAL A 202 -3.75 12.83 -0.31
C VAL A 202 -2.93 12.77 0.97
N GLN A 203 -2.32 11.62 1.18
CA GLN A 203 -1.28 11.39 2.17
C GLN A 203 0.01 11.07 1.44
N GLU A 204 1.12 11.73 1.77
CA GLU A 204 2.42 11.48 1.15
C GLU A 204 3.54 11.36 2.17
N LEU A 205 4.47 10.44 1.93
CA LEU A 205 5.62 10.20 2.79
C LEU A 205 6.63 11.33 2.66
N VAL A 206 6.96 11.96 3.79
CA VAL A 206 7.92 13.07 3.90
C VAL A 206 9.28 12.55 4.37
N SER A 207 9.29 11.67 5.35
CA SER A 207 10.51 11.04 5.88
C SER A 207 10.17 9.72 6.58
N TYR A 208 11.18 8.86 6.78
CA TYR A 208 11.03 7.59 7.50
C TYR A 208 12.34 7.15 8.16
N THR A 209 12.22 6.31 9.19
CA THR A 209 13.34 5.62 9.85
C THR A 209 13.00 4.14 9.95
N ILE A 210 13.90 3.27 9.47
CA ILE A 210 13.77 1.81 9.52
C ILE A 210 15.07 1.24 10.11
N HIS A 211 14.92 0.36 11.11
CA HIS A 211 16.01 -0.33 11.80
C HIS A 211 16.18 -1.79 11.34
#